data_AF-A0A8J3GIV1-F1
#
_entry.id   AF-A0A8J3GIV1-F1
#
_cell.length_a   1.000
_cell.length_b   1.000
_cell.length_c   1.000
_cell.angle_alpha   90.00
_cell.angle_beta   90.00
_cell.angle_gamma   90.00
#
_symmetry.space_group_name_H-M   'P 1'
#
loop_
_entity.id
_entity.type
_entity.pdbx_description
1 polymer ?
#
loop_
_entity_poly.entity_id
_entity_poly.type
_entity_poly.pdbx_seq_one_letter_code
_entity_poly.pdbx_strand_id
1 'polypeptide(L)' 'MNQVQLNTQGLLESIEERLAQIEALVSSAHRTISSYEASLYMQEAAELLQVARELVQDARNCSSSLSAELTAREAK' A
#
# COMPACT_ATOMS: atom_id res chain seq x y z
N MET A 1 -19.16 -13.77 -15.58
CA MET A 1 -18.23 -12.67 -15.22
C MET A 1 -17.18 -12.54 -16.30
N ASN A 2 -16.89 -11.33 -16.77
CA ASN A 2 -15.83 -11.09 -17.77
C ASN A 2 -14.46 -11.01 -17.06
N GLN A 3 -13.40 -11.57 -17.65
CA GLN A 3 -12.02 -11.55 -17.14
C GLN A 3 -11.56 -10.15 -16.69
N VAL A 4 -11.96 -9.11 -17.43
CA VAL A 4 -11.61 -7.70 -17.14
C VAL A 4 -12.23 -7.21 -15.83
N GLN A 5 -13.47 -7.63 -15.51
CA GLN A 5 -14.11 -7.28 -14.24
C GLN A 5 -13.40 -7.94 -13.06
N LEU A 6 -12.95 -9.18 -13.24
CA LEU A 6 -12.20 -9.93 -12.22
C LEU A 6 -10.85 -9.25 -11.91
N ASN A 7 -10.15 -8.79 -12.94
CA ASN A 7 -8.88 -8.08 -12.80
C ASN A 7 -9.04 -6.71 -12.12
N THR A 8 -10.05 -5.93 -12.54
CA THR A 8 -10.35 -4.62 -11.94
C THR A 8 -10.63 -4.75 -10.44
N GLN A 9 -11.46 -5.74 -10.07
CA GLN A 9 -11.77 -6.02 -8.68
C GLN A 9 -10.53 -6.49 -7.90
N GLY A 10 -9.74 -7.41 -8.44
CA GLY A 10 -8.52 -7.89 -7.79
C GLY A 10 -7.48 -6.78 -7.58
N LEU A 11 -7.38 -5.82 -8.51
CA LEU A 11 -6.51 -4.65 -8.36
C LEU A 11 -7.00 -3.69 -7.27
N LEU A 12 -8.32 -3.47 -7.17
CA LEU A 12 -8.91 -2.66 -6.10
C LEU A 12 -8.70 -3.31 -4.73
N GLU A 13 -9.00 -4.60 -4.60
CA GLU A 13 -8.74 -5.37 -3.38
C GLU A 13 -7.26 -5.32 -2.99
N SER A 14 -6.37 -5.41 -4.00
CA SER A 14 -4.93 -5.29 -3.77
C SER A 14 -4.54 -3.91 -3.22
N ILE A 15 -5.09 -2.82 -3.77
CA ILE A 15 -4.81 -1.46 -3.30
C ILE A 15 -5.27 -1.28 -1.85
N GLU A 16 -6.50 -1.68 -1.53
CA GLU A 16 -7.06 -1.59 -0.18
C GLU A 16 -6.21 -2.36 0.84
N GLU A 17 -5.77 -3.57 0.48
CA GLU A 17 -4.88 -4.38 1.31
C GLU A 17 -3.56 -3.63 1.62
N ARG A 18 -2.92 -3.02 0.61
CA ARG A 18 -1.65 -2.29 0.83
C ARG A 18 -1.88 -1.05 1.66
N LEU A 19 -2.98 -0.32 1.46
CA LEU A 19 -3.32 0.85 2.28
C LEU A 19 -3.49 0.49 3.76
N ALA A 20 -4.19 -0.60 4.06
CA ALA A 20 -4.34 -1.09 5.43
C ALA A 20 -3.00 -1.47 6.07
N GLN A 21 -2.11 -2.15 5.31
CA GLN A 21 -0.77 -2.49 5.78
C GLN A 21 0.09 -1.24 6.03
N ILE A 22 0.05 -0.26 5.13
CA ILE A 22 0.74 1.03 5.29
C ILE A 22 0.29 1.74 6.57
N GLU A 23 -1.02 1.82 6.81
CA GLU A 23 -1.57 2.46 8.00
C GLU A 23 -1.09 1.78 9.29
N ALA A 24 -1.07 0.45 9.31
CA ALA A 24 -0.59 -0.32 10.45
C ALA A 24 0.92 -0.08 10.72
N LEU A 25 1.76 -0.09 9.68
CA LEU A 25 3.20 0.12 9.79
C LEU A 25 3.54 1.54 10.24
N VAL A 26 2.90 2.55 9.64
CA VAL A 26 3.09 3.97 10.02
C VAL A 26 2.63 4.19 11.46
N SER A 27 1.49 3.62 11.86
CA SER A 27 1.01 3.71 13.24
C SER A 27 1.99 3.05 14.21
N SER A 28 2.59 1.92 13.83
CA SER A 28 3.59 1.23 14.65
C SER A 28 4.87 2.04 14.77
N ALA A 29 5.41 2.54 13.66
CA ALA A 29 6.58 3.40 13.65
C ALA A 29 6.37 4.66 14.50
N HIS A 30 5.20 5.29 14.38
CA HIS A 30 4.85 6.45 15.20
C HIS A 30 4.86 6.13 16.70
N ARG A 31 4.21 5.02 17.11
CA ARG A 31 4.24 4.59 18.52
C ARG A 31 5.66 4.34 19.02
N THR A 32 6.50 3.71 18.20
CA THR A 32 7.91 3.45 18.55
C THR A 32 8.68 4.76 18.74
N ILE A 33 8.56 5.70 17.80
CA ILE A 33 9.24 7.00 17.85
C ILE A 33 8.75 7.88 19.00
N SER A 34 7.46 7.78 19.34
CA SER A 34 6.86 8.56 20.43
C SER A 34 6.99 7.89 21.81
N SER A 35 7.59 6.71 21.89
CA SER A 35 7.79 6.02 23.16
C SER A 35 8.90 6.65 24.01
N TYR A 36 8.86 6.43 25.32
CA TYR A 36 9.95 6.85 26.23
C TYR A 36 11.30 6.19 25.88
N GLU A 37 11.25 5.04 25.21
CA GLU A 37 12.40 4.23 24.81
C GLU A 37 12.78 4.44 23.33
N ALA A 38 12.31 5.54 22.70
CA ALA A 38 12.47 5.76 21.27
C ALA A 38 13.92 5.61 20.77
N SER A 39 14.91 6.04 21.56
CA SER A 39 16.34 5.92 21.22
C SER A 39 16.83 4.48 21.07
N LEU A 40 16.17 3.51 21.73
CA LEU A 40 16.50 2.09 21.61
C LEU A 40 15.93 1.49 20.32
N TYR A 41 14.80 2.01 19.84
CA TYR A 41 14.03 1.40 18.75
C TYR A 41 13.94 2.26 17.47
N MET A 42 14.79 3.29 17.32
CA MET A 42 14.74 4.17 16.15
C MET A 42 15.04 3.42 14.85
N GLN A 43 15.90 2.39 14.90
CA GLN A 43 16.26 1.59 13.73
C GLN A 43 15.06 0.76 13.25
N GLU A 44 14.35 0.10 14.17
CA GLU A 44 13.13 -0.64 13.87
C GLU A 44 12.05 0.30 13.32
N ALA A 45 11.90 1.49 13.89
CA ALA A 45 10.97 2.49 13.36
C ALA A 45 11.32 2.91 11.92
N ALA A 46 12.61 3.09 11.61
CA ALA A 46 13.07 3.41 10.27
C ALA A 46 12.78 2.28 9.27
N GLU A 47 12.96 1.02 9.69
CA GLU A 47 12.64 -0.16 8.88
C GLU A 47 11.13 -0.28 8.60
N LEU A 48 10.29 -0.06 9.61
CA LEU A 48 8.83 -0.02 9.41
C LEU A 48 8.41 1.04 8.39
N LEU A 49 9.03 2.23 8.44
CA LEU A 49 8.78 3.30 7.47
C LEU A 49 9.31 2.97 6.08
N GLN A 50 10.44 2.26 5.98
CA GLN A 50 10.97 1.77 4.71
C GLN A 50 9.98 0.80 4.04
N VAL A 51 9.49 -0.19 4.78
CA VAL A 51 8.50 -1.16 4.26
C VAL A 51 7.20 -0.45 3.87
N ALA A 52 6.73 0.50 4.70
CA ALA A 52 5.55 1.30 4.34
C ALA A 52 5.75 2.05 3.01
N ARG A 53 6.94 2.59 2.75
CA ARG A 53 7.25 3.26 1.47
C ARG A 53 7.20 2.28 0.29
N GLU A 54 7.71 1.07 0.46
CA GLU A 54 7.66 0.03 -0.57
C GLU A 54 6.21 -0.34 -0.91
N LEU A 55 5.37 -0.53 0.11
CA LEU A 55 3.94 -0.79 -0.09
C LEU A 55 3.20 0.38 -0.77
N VAL A 56 3.59 1.63 -0.49
CA VAL A 56 3.06 2.80 -1.23
C VAL A 56 3.40 2.71 -2.71
N GLN A 57 4.63 2.29 -3.04
CA GLN A 57 5.03 2.13 -4.43
C GLN A 57 4.24 1.01 -5.12
N ASP A 58 4.01 -0.10 -4.44
CA ASP A 58 3.19 -1.20 -4.95
C ASP A 58 1.73 -0.77 -5.17
N ALA A 59 1.13 -0.06 -4.21
CA ALA A 59 -0.22 0.48 -4.36
C ALA A 59 -0.34 1.43 -5.58
N ARG A 60 0.68 2.26 -5.82
CA ARG A 60 0.75 3.13 -7.02
C ARG A 60 0.84 2.32 -8.32
N ASN A 61 1.60 1.24 -8.31
CA ASN A 61 1.71 0.35 -9.47
C ASN A 61 0.34 -0.29 -9.77
N CYS A 62 -0.34 -0.83 -8.74
CA CYS A 62 -1.70 -1.37 -8.88
C CYS A 62 -2.70 -0.33 -9.40
N SER A 63 -2.66 0.89 -8.86
CA SER A 63 -3.52 2.01 -9.31
C SER A 63 -3.27 2.40 -10.78
N SER A 64 -2.01 2.37 -11.21
CA SER A 64 -1.63 2.63 -12.60
C SER A 64 -2.14 1.53 -13.54
N SER A 65 -2.01 0.26 -13.14
CA SER A 65 -2.58 -0.88 -13.87
C SER A 65 -4.10 -0.82 -13.96
N LEU A 66 -4.78 -0.47 -12.86
CA LEU A 66 -6.22 -0.31 -12.81
C LEU A 66 -6.70 0.78 -13.77
N SER A 67 -6.01 1.93 -13.76
CA SER A 67 -6.31 3.04 -14.67
C SER A 67 -6.18 2.62 -16.13
N ALA A 68 -5.11 1.90 -16.49
CA ALA A 68 -4.90 1.40 -17.84
C ALA A 68 -6.01 0.41 -18.27
N GLU A 69 -6.44 -0.48 -17.39
CA GLU A 69 -7.50 -1.45 -17.68
C GLU A 69 -8.88 -0.80 -17.84
N LEU A 70 -9.16 0.26 -17.07
CA LEU A 70 -10.37 1.07 -17.22
C LEU A 70 -10.38 1.85 -18.54
N THR A 71 -9.27 2.50 -18.92
CA THR A 71 -9.17 3.21 -20.21
C THR A 71 -9.29 2.24 -21.39
N ALA A 72 -8.70 1.05 -21.31
CA ALA A 72 -8.83 0.01 -22.35
C ALA A 72 -10.28 -0.50 -22.51
N ARG A 73 -11.09 -0.41 -21.44
CA ARG A 73 -12.52 -0.74 -21.48
C ARG A 73 -13.34 0.37 -22.15
N GLU A 74 -13.03 1.64 -21.90
CA GLU A 74 -13.75 2.78 -22.50
C GLU A 74 -13.48 2.92 -24.00
N ALA A 75 -12.33 2.44 -24.48
CA ALA A 75 -11.96 2.44 -25.89
C ALA A 75 -12.58 1.29 -26.73
N LYS A 76 -13.36 0.39 -26.11
CA LYS A 76 -14.04 -0.74 -26.76
C LYS A 76 -15.55 -0.52 -26.81
#